data_AF-A0A4P5R158-F1
#
_entry.id   AF-A0A4P5R158-F1
#
_cell.length_a   1.000
_cell.length_b   1.000
_cell.length_c   1.000
_cell.angle_alpha   90.00
_cell.angle_beta   90.00
_cell.angle_gamma   90.00
#
_symmetry.space_group_name_H-M   'P 1'
#
loop_
_entity.id
_entity.type
_entity.pdbx_description
1 polymer ?
#
loop_
_entity_poly.entity_id
_entity_poly.type
_entity_poly.pdbx_seq_one_letter_code
_entity_poly.pdbx_strand_id
1 'polypeptide(L)'
;MTAADISGFAAAGLGTVFIWPQVIRVYARKSVEGVSGAAQLISLAGTMMWLAYGFVIDSVPMVAANANIEIALIAIAAMMVRKGAMSIWKPIVIVVASVAYCIVVGKIAPTLVGLTGVIIGTPSILPQVWRAIHSERLYGVSASTNLLLVSMGCAWGIHGYLIDDPVVAYPNLVLIPSASYIAWRAWQSHRMPNLHSVL
;
A
#
# COMPACT_ATOMS: atom_id res chain seq x y z
N MET A 1 0.51 26.96 -1.94
CA MET A 1 0.94 25.56 -1.81
C MET A 1 2.22 25.56 -0.99
N THR A 2 2.21 24.88 0.15
CA THR A 2 3.37 24.71 1.03
C THR A 2 4.26 23.55 0.55
N ALA A 3 5.47 23.41 1.12
CA ALA A 3 6.30 22.23 0.88
C ALA A 3 5.62 20.92 1.36
N ALA A 4 4.78 21.01 2.41
CA ALA A 4 3.97 19.90 2.89
C ALA A 4 2.93 19.50 1.84
N ASP A 5 2.24 20.46 1.20
CA ASP A 5 1.26 20.16 0.15
C ASP A 5 1.94 19.48 -1.05
N ILE A 6 3.09 20.00 -1.48
CA ILE A 6 3.83 19.45 -2.63
C ILE A 6 4.27 18.01 -2.37
N SER A 7 4.87 17.74 -1.21
CA SER A 7 5.28 16.38 -0.83
C SER A 7 4.11 15.43 -0.69
N GLY A 8 3.00 15.86 -0.08
CA GLY A 8 1.79 15.06 0.04
C GLY A 8 1.14 14.73 -1.30
N PHE A 9 0.99 15.71 -2.20
CA PHE A 9 0.43 15.46 -3.54
C PHE A 9 1.38 14.63 -4.42
N ALA A 10 2.70 14.80 -4.29
CA ALA A 10 3.66 13.93 -4.95
C ALA A 10 3.49 12.48 -4.48
N ALA A 11 3.35 12.26 -3.17
CA ALA A 11 3.08 10.95 -2.60
C ALA A 11 1.76 10.35 -3.12
N ALA A 12 0.69 11.14 -3.18
CA ALA A 12 -0.61 10.74 -3.74
C ALA A 12 -0.51 10.32 -5.23
N GLY A 13 0.22 11.09 -6.03
CA GLY A 13 0.46 10.78 -7.44
C GLY A 13 1.24 9.48 -7.62
N LEU A 14 2.32 9.28 -6.84
CA LEU A 14 3.10 8.04 -6.88
C LEU A 14 2.28 6.83 -6.44
N GLY A 15 1.44 6.97 -5.41
CA GLY A 15 0.50 5.93 -4.97
C GLY A 15 -0.52 5.55 -6.06
N THR A 16 -0.95 6.53 -6.85
CA THR A 16 -1.81 6.29 -8.02
C THR A 16 -1.10 5.45 -9.07
N VAL A 17 0.12 5.83 -9.45
CA VAL A 17 0.94 5.06 -10.41
C VAL A 17 1.26 3.66 -9.88
N PHE A 18 1.34 3.49 -8.56
CA PHE A 18 1.61 2.21 -7.93
C PHE A 18 0.42 1.22 -8.02
N ILE A 19 -0.80 1.65 -7.70
CA ILE A 19 -1.95 0.73 -7.58
C ILE A 19 -2.70 0.49 -8.89
N TRP A 20 -2.83 1.50 -9.75
CA TRP A 20 -3.67 1.41 -10.96
C TRP A 20 -3.22 0.39 -12.01
N PRO A 21 -1.92 0.09 -12.21
CA PRO A 21 -1.52 -0.99 -13.11
C PRO A 21 -2.15 -2.34 -12.75
N GLN A 22 -2.37 -2.61 -11.45
CA GLN A 22 -3.02 -3.84 -10.99
C GLN A 22 -4.50 -3.87 -11.35
N VAL A 23 -5.21 -2.74 -11.20
CA VAL A 23 -6.61 -2.59 -11.61
C VAL A 23 -6.73 -2.84 -13.11
N ILE A 24 -5.90 -2.16 -13.91
CA ILE A 24 -5.87 -2.31 -15.37
C ILE A 24 -5.62 -3.77 -15.75
N ARG A 25 -4.63 -4.43 -15.14
CA ARG A 25 -4.32 -5.84 -15.38
C ARG A 25 -5.53 -6.74 -15.14
N VAL A 26 -6.19 -6.59 -13.98
CA VAL A 26 -7.32 -7.43 -13.57
C VAL A 26 -8.52 -7.28 -14.52
N TYR A 27 -8.81 -6.05 -14.96
CA TYR A 27 -9.92 -5.78 -15.87
C TYR A 27 -9.61 -6.13 -17.32
N ALA A 28 -8.40 -5.82 -17.80
CA ALA A 28 -7.97 -6.13 -19.17
C ALA A 28 -7.84 -7.64 -19.40
N ARG A 29 -7.25 -8.37 -18.45
CA ARG A 29 -7.08 -9.83 -18.54
C ARG A 29 -8.33 -10.60 -18.11
N LYS A 30 -9.32 -9.92 -17.54
CA LYS A 30 -10.49 -10.53 -16.91
C LYS A 30 -10.12 -11.66 -15.95
N SER A 31 -9.02 -11.53 -15.23
CA SER A 31 -8.47 -12.55 -14.32
C SER A 31 -7.99 -11.90 -13.03
N VAL A 32 -8.24 -12.59 -11.91
CA VAL A 32 -7.77 -12.23 -10.56
C VAL A 32 -6.73 -13.23 -10.05
N GLU A 33 -6.17 -14.03 -10.95
CA GLU A 33 -5.11 -14.97 -10.62
C GLU A 33 -3.88 -14.24 -10.03
N GLY A 34 -3.35 -14.82 -8.96
CA GLY A 34 -2.26 -14.22 -8.18
C GLY A 34 -2.68 -13.07 -7.26
N VAL A 35 -3.97 -12.71 -7.18
CA VAL A 35 -4.47 -11.74 -6.20
C VAL A 35 -4.94 -12.48 -4.94
N SER A 36 -4.28 -12.24 -3.81
CA SER A 36 -4.67 -12.82 -2.53
C SER A 36 -5.90 -12.12 -1.97
N GLY A 37 -6.99 -12.87 -1.75
CA GLY A 37 -8.21 -12.32 -1.16
C GLY A 37 -8.02 -11.83 0.28
N ALA A 38 -7.17 -12.49 1.08
CA ALA A 38 -6.87 -12.02 2.43
C ALA A 38 -6.10 -10.70 2.41
N ALA A 39 -5.08 -10.59 1.55
CA ALA A 39 -4.33 -9.33 1.39
C ALA A 39 -5.25 -8.20 0.92
N GLN A 40 -6.16 -8.49 -0.04
CA GLN A 40 -7.14 -7.53 -0.52
C GLN A 40 -8.04 -6.98 0.61
N LEU A 41 -8.52 -7.84 1.50
CA LEU A 41 -9.36 -7.43 2.63
C LEU A 41 -8.58 -6.63 3.68
N ILE A 42 -7.32 -7.01 3.98
CA ILE A 42 -6.44 -6.27 4.88
C ILE A 42 -6.16 -4.87 4.29
N SER A 43 -5.90 -4.76 2.98
CA SER A 43 -5.67 -3.48 2.31
C SER A 43 -6.91 -2.57 2.37
N LEU A 44 -8.12 -3.10 2.13
CA LEU A 44 -9.37 -2.31 2.28
C LEU A 44 -9.50 -1.76 3.71
N ALA A 45 -9.26 -2.59 4.73
CA ALA A 45 -9.35 -2.14 6.11
C ALA A 45 -8.29 -1.08 6.44
N GLY A 46 -7.03 -1.31 6.05
CA GLY A 46 -5.91 -0.42 6.35
C GLY A 46 -5.99 0.92 5.65
N THR A 47 -6.36 0.94 4.36
CA THR A 47 -6.52 2.18 3.60
C THR A 47 -7.68 3.02 4.13
N MET A 48 -8.76 2.40 4.61
CA MET A 48 -9.84 3.12 5.30
C MET A 48 -9.36 3.82 6.60
N MET A 49 -8.43 3.22 7.36
CA MET A 49 -7.84 3.87 8.54
C MET A 49 -7.06 5.13 8.14
N TRP A 50 -6.23 5.04 7.09
CA TRP A 50 -5.46 6.18 6.59
C TRP A 50 -6.32 7.28 5.98
N LEU A 51 -7.41 6.90 5.28
CA LEU A 51 -8.40 7.85 4.77
C LEU A 51 -9.06 8.63 5.92
N ALA A 52 -9.56 7.93 6.94
CA ALA A 52 -10.15 8.56 8.12
C ALA A 52 -9.15 9.42 8.87
N TYR A 53 -7.91 8.96 9.02
CA TYR A 53 -6.84 9.73 9.64
C TYR A 53 -6.51 11.01 8.84
N GLY A 54 -6.62 10.96 7.51
CA GLY A 54 -6.52 12.15 6.63
C GLY A 54 -7.51 13.25 7.00
N PHE A 55 -8.76 12.88 7.30
CA PHE A 55 -9.75 13.83 7.80
C PHE A 55 -9.45 14.31 9.22
N VAL A 56 -8.91 13.46 10.09
CA VAL A 56 -8.56 13.84 11.47
C VAL A 56 -7.51 14.94 11.52
N ILE A 57 -6.52 14.90 10.62
CA ILE A 57 -5.42 15.87 10.57
C ILE A 57 -5.62 16.97 9.52
N ASP A 58 -6.83 17.07 8.95
CA ASP A 58 -7.18 18.02 7.88
C ASP A 58 -6.22 18.00 6.66
N SER A 59 -5.65 16.82 6.34
CA SER A 59 -4.70 16.66 5.24
C SER A 59 -5.40 16.26 3.94
N VAL A 60 -5.70 17.26 3.11
CA VAL A 60 -6.21 17.08 1.74
C VAL A 60 -5.42 16.06 0.90
N PRO A 61 -4.07 16.10 0.82
CA PRO A 61 -3.34 15.12 0.03
C PRO A 61 -3.50 13.68 0.56
N MET A 62 -3.62 13.50 1.88
CA MET A 62 -3.82 12.17 2.47
C MET A 62 -5.22 11.63 2.23
N VAL A 63 -6.25 12.49 2.31
CA VAL A 63 -7.61 12.13 1.93
C VAL A 63 -7.67 11.72 0.45
N ALA A 64 -7.11 12.54 -0.44
CA ALA A 64 -7.13 12.28 -1.89
C ALA A 64 -6.38 10.98 -2.24
N ALA A 65 -5.19 10.76 -1.66
CA ALA A 65 -4.39 9.56 -1.91
C ALA A 65 -5.13 8.28 -1.50
N ASN A 66 -5.65 8.26 -0.27
CA ASN A 66 -6.28 7.06 0.27
C ASN A 66 -7.66 6.80 -0.34
N ALA A 67 -8.43 7.84 -0.67
CA ALA A 67 -9.68 7.67 -1.41
C ALA A 67 -9.43 7.03 -2.79
N ASN A 68 -8.39 7.47 -3.49
CA ASN A 68 -7.99 6.88 -4.77
C ASN A 68 -7.56 5.41 -4.63
N ILE A 69 -6.75 5.08 -3.62
CA ILE A 69 -6.35 3.69 -3.36
C ILE A 69 -7.57 2.83 -2.99
N GLU A 70 -8.47 3.34 -2.14
CA GLU A 70 -9.67 2.63 -1.72
C GLU A 70 -10.56 2.30 -2.92
N ILE A 71 -10.76 3.25 -3.84
CA ILE A 71 -11.49 3.03 -5.10
C ILE A 71 -10.84 1.92 -5.93
N ALA A 72 -9.51 1.95 -6.08
CA ALA A 72 -8.78 0.92 -6.82
C ALA A 72 -8.93 -0.47 -6.15
N LEU A 73 -8.89 -0.54 -4.83
CA LEU A 73 -9.08 -1.78 -4.07
C LEU A 73 -10.53 -2.29 -4.19
N ILE A 74 -11.53 -1.42 -4.14
CA ILE A 74 -12.94 -1.80 -4.36
C ILE A 74 -13.12 -2.35 -5.77
N ALA A 75 -12.52 -1.75 -6.79
CA ALA A 75 -12.58 -2.25 -8.16
C ALA A 75 -11.98 -3.66 -8.29
N ILE A 76 -10.82 -3.91 -7.68
CA ILE A 76 -10.21 -5.25 -7.66
C ILE A 76 -11.12 -6.25 -6.94
N ALA A 77 -11.63 -5.89 -5.75
CA ALA A 77 -12.54 -6.75 -4.98
C ALA A 77 -13.83 -7.07 -5.76
N ALA A 78 -14.41 -6.09 -6.46
CA ALA A 78 -15.58 -6.29 -7.32
C ALA A 78 -15.30 -7.32 -8.42
N MET A 79 -14.13 -7.27 -9.05
CA MET A 79 -13.74 -8.28 -10.04
C MET A 79 -13.48 -9.65 -9.40
N MET A 80 -12.91 -9.72 -8.19
CA MET A 80 -12.74 -10.98 -7.45
C MET A 80 -14.09 -11.63 -7.14
N VAL A 81 -15.09 -10.83 -6.73
CA VAL A 81 -16.45 -11.30 -6.51
C VAL A 81 -17.08 -11.80 -7.81
N ARG A 82 -16.97 -11.02 -8.89
CA ARG A 82 -17.47 -11.41 -10.22
C ARG A 82 -16.87 -12.72 -10.74
N LYS A 83 -15.62 -13.01 -10.37
CA LYS A 83 -14.89 -14.23 -10.76
C LYS A 83 -15.05 -15.38 -9.78
N GLY A 84 -15.85 -15.22 -8.72
CA GLY A 84 -16.07 -16.25 -7.70
C GLY A 84 -14.86 -16.52 -6.80
N ALA A 85 -13.80 -15.70 -6.89
CA ALA A 85 -12.61 -15.84 -6.06
C ALA A 85 -12.81 -15.34 -4.62
N MET A 86 -13.86 -14.53 -4.38
CA MET A 86 -14.21 -14.01 -3.07
C MET A 86 -15.73 -13.83 -2.96
N SER A 87 -16.31 -14.21 -1.83
CA SER A 87 -17.73 -13.95 -1.55
C SER A 87 -17.97 -12.46 -1.28
N ILE A 88 -19.06 -11.90 -1.81
CA ILE A 88 -19.39 -10.47 -1.72
C ILE A 88 -19.54 -9.94 -0.29
N TRP A 89 -19.98 -10.77 0.65
CA TRP A 89 -20.18 -10.34 2.04
C TRP A 89 -18.85 -9.98 2.73
N LYS A 90 -17.72 -10.57 2.32
CA LYS A 90 -16.41 -10.31 2.94
C LYS A 90 -15.97 -8.84 2.79
N PRO A 91 -15.87 -8.27 1.57
CA PRO A 91 -15.52 -6.85 1.43
C PRO A 91 -16.57 -5.93 2.05
N ILE A 92 -17.86 -6.27 2.00
CA ILE A 92 -18.92 -5.47 2.65
C ILE A 92 -18.70 -5.40 4.15
N VAL A 93 -18.53 -6.56 4.82
CA VAL A 93 -18.33 -6.62 6.27
C VAL A 93 -17.07 -5.86 6.66
N ILE A 94 -15.97 -6.03 5.91
CA ILE A 94 -14.72 -5.32 6.19
C ILE A 94 -14.89 -3.80 6.07
N VAL A 95 -15.46 -3.31 4.95
CA VAL A 95 -15.67 -1.87 4.75
C VAL A 95 -16.59 -1.30 5.83
N VAL A 96 -17.70 -1.96 6.13
CA VAL A 96 -18.65 -1.50 7.16
C VAL A 96 -18.01 -1.50 8.55
N ALA A 97 -17.28 -2.55 8.92
CA ALA A 97 -16.59 -2.63 10.20
C ALA A 97 -15.50 -1.56 10.32
N SER A 98 -14.72 -1.34 9.26
CA SER A 98 -13.69 -0.30 9.22
C SER A 98 -14.28 1.10 9.33
N VAL A 99 -15.38 1.40 8.62
CA VAL A 99 -16.07 2.69 8.73
C VAL A 99 -16.65 2.89 10.13
N ALA A 100 -17.31 1.88 10.70
CA ALA A 100 -17.84 1.95 12.06
C ALA A 100 -16.71 2.18 13.08
N TYR A 101 -15.60 1.47 12.95
CA TYR A 101 -14.40 1.68 13.78
C TYR A 101 -13.88 3.11 13.65
N CYS A 102 -13.68 3.61 12.43
CA CYS A 102 -13.20 4.97 12.19
C CYS A 102 -14.15 6.03 12.78
N ILE A 103 -15.46 5.84 12.71
CA ILE A 103 -16.44 6.78 13.28
C ILE A 103 -16.40 6.76 14.81
N VAL A 104 -16.36 5.59 15.43
CA VAL A 104 -16.39 5.45 16.89
C VAL A 104 -15.07 5.88 17.49
N VAL A 105 -13.96 5.30 17.03
CA VAL A 105 -12.62 5.60 17.55
C VAL A 105 -12.17 6.99 17.13
N GLY A 106 -12.50 7.45 15.92
CA GLY A 106 -12.18 8.80 15.47
C GLY A 106 -12.80 9.91 16.34
N LYS A 107 -13.91 9.65 17.04
CA LYS A 107 -14.51 10.60 17.98
C LYS A 107 -13.87 10.58 19.37
N ILE A 108 -13.29 9.45 19.78
CA ILE A 108 -12.83 9.22 21.15
C ILE A 108 -11.30 9.37 21.24
N ALA A 109 -10.58 8.77 20.28
CA ALA A 109 -9.13 8.76 20.20
C ALA A 109 -8.70 8.90 18.72
N PRO A 110 -8.78 10.10 18.13
CA PRO A 110 -8.51 10.32 16.70
C PRO A 110 -7.14 9.80 16.24
N THR A 111 -6.09 10.00 17.03
CA THR A 111 -4.73 9.49 16.74
C THR A 111 -4.65 7.97 16.70
N LEU A 112 -5.51 7.27 17.45
CA LEU A 112 -5.53 5.80 17.46
C LEU A 112 -5.97 5.23 16.11
N VAL A 113 -6.77 5.95 15.34
CA VAL A 113 -7.16 5.56 13.98
C VAL A 113 -5.91 5.45 13.10
N GLY A 114 -5.06 6.48 13.12
CA GLY A 114 -3.80 6.49 12.38
C GLY A 114 -2.83 5.40 12.85
N LEU A 115 -2.66 5.23 14.17
CA LEU A 115 -1.83 4.16 14.74
C LEU A 115 -2.32 2.76 14.35
N THR A 116 -3.63 2.57 14.23
CA THR A 116 -4.20 1.31 13.73
C THR A 116 -3.80 1.08 12.27
N GLY A 117 -3.84 2.13 11.45
CA GLY A 117 -3.31 2.10 10.07
C GLY A 117 -1.83 1.73 10.01
N VAL A 118 -1.01 2.22 10.94
CA VAL A 118 0.41 1.83 11.08
C VAL A 118 0.56 0.36 11.45
N ILE A 119 -0.18 -0.11 12.45
CA ILE A 119 -0.12 -1.51 12.93
C ILE A 119 -0.54 -2.50 11.83
N ILE A 120 -1.56 -2.14 11.04
CA ILE A 120 -2.03 -2.98 9.93
C ILE A 120 -1.05 -2.91 8.74
N GLY A 121 -0.61 -1.70 8.39
CA GLY A 121 0.12 -1.44 7.14
C GLY A 121 1.62 -1.71 7.22
N THR A 122 2.31 -1.22 8.25
CA THR A 122 3.78 -1.28 8.33
C THR A 122 4.34 -2.71 8.29
N PRO A 123 3.74 -3.70 8.97
CA PRO A 123 4.24 -5.08 8.89
C PRO A 123 4.06 -5.74 7.51
N SER A 124 3.24 -5.18 6.61
CA SER A 124 2.88 -5.85 5.35
C SER A 124 4.06 -6.03 4.39
N ILE A 125 5.11 -5.22 4.51
CA ILE A 125 6.33 -5.35 3.70
C ILE A 125 7.31 -6.40 4.26
N LEU A 126 7.22 -6.73 5.55
CA LEU A 126 8.19 -7.60 6.22
C LEU A 126 8.23 -9.03 5.64
N PRO A 127 7.11 -9.69 5.28
CA PRO A 127 7.16 -10.99 4.62
C PRO A 127 7.92 -10.95 3.28
N GLN A 128 7.84 -9.84 2.56
CA GLN A 128 8.56 -9.67 1.29
C GLN A 128 10.05 -9.40 1.52
N VAL A 129 10.42 -8.67 2.58
CA VAL A 129 11.82 -8.53 3.01
C VAL A 129 12.39 -9.88 3.42
N TRP A 130 11.64 -10.66 4.21
CA TRP A 130 12.03 -12.00 4.61
C TRP A 130 12.33 -12.89 3.41
N ARG A 131 11.43 -12.90 2.41
CA ARG A 131 11.64 -13.60 1.14
C ARG A 131 12.88 -13.07 0.41
N ALA A 132 13.04 -11.74 0.35
CA ALA A 132 14.19 -11.12 -0.28
C ALA A 132 15.50 -11.55 0.36
N ILE A 133 15.55 -11.77 1.69
CA ILE A 133 16.74 -12.24 2.39
C ILE A 133 17.03 -13.70 2.03
N HIS A 134 16.03 -14.57 2.14
CA HIS A 134 16.20 -16.03 2.14
C HIS A 134 16.16 -16.69 0.76
N SER A 135 15.72 -15.99 -0.29
CA SER A 135 15.66 -16.56 -1.65
C SER A 135 16.89 -16.17 -2.48
N GLU A 136 17.52 -17.15 -3.14
CA GLU A 136 18.62 -16.91 -4.08
C GLU A 136 18.17 -16.08 -5.28
N ARG A 137 16.97 -16.39 -5.80
CA ARG A 137 16.36 -15.68 -6.93
C ARG A 137 14.98 -15.12 -6.57
N LEU A 138 14.71 -13.90 -7.04
CA LEU A 138 13.48 -13.17 -6.76
C LEU A 138 12.62 -13.00 -8.02
N TYR A 139 12.19 -14.13 -8.58
CA TYR A 139 11.29 -14.14 -9.73
C TYR A 139 9.98 -13.41 -9.41
N GLY A 140 9.55 -12.56 -10.35
CA GLY A 140 8.30 -11.80 -10.23
C GLY A 140 8.35 -10.59 -9.29
N VAL A 141 9.50 -10.31 -8.65
CA VAL A 141 9.68 -9.12 -7.82
C VAL A 141 10.25 -7.99 -8.67
N SER A 142 9.47 -6.92 -8.86
CA SER A 142 9.87 -5.79 -9.70
C SER A 142 10.73 -4.79 -8.92
N ALA A 143 11.98 -4.58 -9.35
CA ALA A 143 12.86 -3.55 -8.79
C ALA A 143 12.26 -2.14 -8.96
N SER A 144 11.67 -1.84 -10.12
CA SER A 144 11.07 -0.52 -10.39
C SER A 144 9.85 -0.25 -9.51
N THR A 145 9.02 -1.25 -9.23
CA THR A 145 7.87 -1.12 -8.32
C THR A 145 8.32 -0.85 -6.89
N ASN A 146 9.41 -1.47 -6.45
CA ASN A 146 9.98 -1.20 -5.13
C ASN A 146 10.66 0.17 -5.07
N LEU A 147 11.32 0.63 -6.13
CA LEU A 147 11.83 2.00 -6.22
C LEU A 147 10.71 3.04 -6.19
N LEU A 148 9.58 2.78 -6.85
CA LEU A 148 8.38 3.62 -6.75
C LEU A 148 7.88 3.69 -5.31
N LEU A 149 7.89 2.57 -4.59
CA LEU A 149 7.52 2.51 -3.17
C LEU A 149 8.50 3.29 -2.27
N VAL A 150 9.81 3.26 -2.59
CA VAL A 150 10.82 4.11 -1.93
C VAL A 150 10.51 5.59 -2.18
N SER A 151 10.30 6.00 -3.43
CA SER A 151 9.98 7.40 -3.75
C SER A 151 8.69 7.87 -3.06
N MET A 152 7.66 7.03 -3.05
CA MET A 152 6.40 7.31 -2.35
C MET A 152 6.61 7.42 -0.84
N GLY A 153 7.39 6.51 -0.25
CA GLY A 153 7.71 6.52 1.18
C GLY A 153 8.52 7.76 1.59
N CYS A 154 9.47 8.18 0.76
CA CYS A 154 10.19 9.44 0.96
C CYS A 154 9.24 10.64 0.94
N ALA A 155 8.32 10.69 -0.02
CA ALA A 155 7.35 11.77 -0.13
C ALA A 155 6.40 11.83 1.09
N TRP A 156 5.87 10.69 1.55
CA TRP A 156 5.07 10.62 2.78
C TRP A 156 5.89 10.92 4.04
N GLY A 157 7.13 10.45 4.13
CA GLY A 157 8.02 10.72 5.24
C GLY A 157 8.33 12.21 5.38
N ILE A 158 8.63 12.87 4.26
CA ILE A 158 8.83 14.33 4.20
C ILE A 158 7.53 15.05 4.57
N HIS A 159 6.39 14.65 4.00
CA HIS A 159 5.09 15.26 4.31
C HIS A 159 4.79 15.19 5.82
N GLY A 160 4.90 13.99 6.41
CA GLY A 160 4.68 13.77 7.85
C GLY A 160 5.62 14.60 8.72
N TYR A 161 6.90 14.70 8.35
CA TYR A 161 7.85 15.55 9.06
C TYR A 161 7.48 17.04 8.98
N LEU A 162 7.05 17.52 7.81
CA LEU A 162 6.71 18.93 7.60
C LEU A 162 5.42 19.36 8.30
N ILE A 163 4.52 18.42 8.60
CA ILE A 163 3.29 18.69 9.37
C ILE A 163 3.43 18.32 10.86
N ASP A 164 4.64 17.95 11.30
CA ASP A 164 4.94 17.50 12.68
C ASP A 164 4.08 16.30 13.14
N ASP A 165 3.77 15.38 12.22
CA ASP A 165 2.96 14.18 12.50
C ASP A 165 3.82 12.89 12.44
N PRO A 166 4.19 12.32 13.60
CA PRO A 166 4.98 11.09 13.65
C PRO A 166 4.19 9.86 13.16
N VAL A 167 2.86 9.87 13.23
CA VAL A 167 2.03 8.76 12.73
C VAL A 167 2.19 8.63 11.23
N VAL A 168 2.27 9.75 10.51
CA VAL A 168 2.54 9.75 9.05
C VAL A 168 4.03 9.54 8.76
N ALA A 169 4.93 10.17 9.51
CA ALA A 169 6.35 10.16 9.19
C ALA A 169 7.03 8.80 9.46
N TYR A 170 6.85 8.24 10.66
CA TYR A 170 7.68 7.14 11.16
C TYR A 170 7.50 5.78 10.47
N PRO A 171 6.30 5.39 9.98
CA PRO A 171 6.14 4.16 9.20
C PRO A 171 7.09 4.08 7.99
N ASN A 172 7.45 5.25 7.43
CA ASN A 172 8.34 5.33 6.29
C ASN A 172 9.79 4.98 6.63
N LEU A 173 10.19 5.08 7.90
CA LEU A 173 11.50 4.62 8.38
C LEU A 173 11.67 3.10 8.29
N VAL A 174 10.56 2.34 8.24
CA VAL A 174 10.57 0.90 7.96
C VAL A 174 10.40 0.64 6.46
N LEU A 175 9.47 1.36 5.82
CA LEU A 175 9.11 1.16 4.41
C LEU A 175 10.31 1.42 3.48
N ILE A 176 10.97 2.57 3.62
CA ILE A 176 12.06 3.02 2.74
C ILE A 176 13.22 2.03 2.72
N PRO A 177 13.84 1.63 3.85
CA PRO A 177 14.95 0.67 3.82
C PRO A 177 14.50 -0.71 3.35
N SER A 178 13.30 -1.16 3.73
CA SER A 178 12.73 -2.44 3.30
C SER A 178 12.58 -2.52 1.78
N ALA A 179 11.91 -1.52 1.19
CA ALA A 179 11.70 -1.45 -0.25
C ALA A 179 13.03 -1.25 -1.01
N SER A 180 13.96 -0.47 -0.45
CA SER A 180 15.30 -0.27 -1.04
C SER A 180 16.08 -1.59 -1.10
N TYR A 181 16.05 -2.37 -0.02
CA TYR A 181 16.69 -3.68 0.04
C TYR A 181 16.06 -4.66 -0.96
N ILE A 182 14.73 -4.72 -1.03
CA ILE A 182 14.03 -5.57 -2.00
C ILE A 182 14.36 -5.16 -3.44
N ALA A 183 14.38 -3.86 -3.73
CA ALA A 183 14.73 -3.34 -5.06
C ALA A 183 16.14 -3.74 -5.48
N TRP A 184 17.11 -3.58 -4.58
CA TRP A 184 18.50 -3.94 -4.80
C TRP A 184 18.65 -5.45 -5.03
N ARG A 185 18.06 -6.29 -4.18
CA ARG A 185 18.09 -7.76 -4.34
C ARG A 185 17.41 -8.21 -5.63
N ALA A 186 16.28 -7.61 -6.00
CA ALA A 186 15.58 -7.93 -7.25
C ALA A 186 16.44 -7.58 -8.48
N TRP A 187 17.09 -6.41 -8.46
CA TRP A 187 18.00 -5.98 -9.52
C TRP A 187 19.20 -6.93 -9.67
N GLN A 188 19.79 -7.37 -8.56
CA GLN A 188 20.88 -8.36 -8.60
C GLN A 188 20.40 -9.70 -9.15
N SER A 189 19.26 -10.20 -8.67
CA SER A 189 18.70 -11.48 -9.12
C SER A 189 18.42 -11.50 -10.63
N HIS A 190 17.99 -10.38 -11.23
CA HIS A 190 17.74 -10.30 -12.67
C HIS A 190 19.01 -10.29 -13.52
N ARG A 191 20.18 -10.00 -12.93
CA ARG A 191 21.48 -9.96 -13.63
C ARG A 191 22.26 -11.26 -13.51
N MET A 192 21.79 -12.21 -12.70
CA MET A 192 22.43 -13.52 -12.57
C MET A 192 22.22 -14.34 -13.86
N PRO A 193 23.27 -14.91 -14.46
CA PRO A 193 23.14 -15.81 -15.60
C PRO A 193 22.19 -16.97 -15.29
N ASN A 194 21.37 -17.40 -16.25
CA ASN A 194 20.56 -18.61 -16.05
C ASN A 194 21.48 -19.83 -15.94
N LEU A 195 21.35 -20.61 -14.86
CA LEU A 195 22.13 -21.85 -14.67
C LEU A 195 21.95 -22.85 -15.82
N HIS A 196 20.91 -22.70 -16.64
CA HIS A 196 20.62 -23.54 -17.80
C HIS A 196 21.30 -23.10 -19.12
N SER A 197 22.14 -22.06 -19.13
CA SER A 197 22.85 -21.63 -20.35
C SER A 197 24.34 -22.00 -20.36
N VAL A 198 24.78 -22.91 -19.47
CA VAL A 198 26.19 -23.32 -19.31
C VAL A 198 26.37 -24.85 -19.39
N LEU A 199 25.34 -25.59 -19.78
CA LEU A 199 25.40 -27.01 -20.11
C LEU A 199 24.73 -27.24 -21.47
#